data_AF-A0A354HVL2-F1
#
_entry.id   AF-A0A354HVL2-F1
#
_cell.length_a   1.000
_cell.length_b   1.000
_cell.length_c   1.000
_cell.angle_alpha   90.00
_cell.angle_beta   90.00
_cell.angle_gamma   90.00
#
_symmetry.space_group_name_H-M   'P 1'
#
loop_
_entity.id
_entity.type
_entity.pdbx_description
1 polymer ?
#
loop_
_entity_poly.entity_id
_entity_poly.type
_entity_poly.pdbx_seq_one_letter_code
_entity_poly.pdbx_strand_id
1 'polypeptide(L)'
;MEGEKEIKGPEYETAGLLGPNLLNASFKRVGHWNYLADRLGLDTISLGGTLGFAMELKERGLADLGVDFVDLDSIPQIIEDIALRRGHGDELANGSAWLAKKYGGLDFAPQVKGMEMAAYDPRRSVGLGLGYATSNRGACHLNGGYMIFLEAMGPMSINPQSPRSKPALTMMMQNLMEAISASGVCLFTSMAVFPNA
;
A
#
# COMPACT_ATOMS: atom_id res chain seq x y z
N MET A 1 20.21 9.22 -2.69
CA MET A 1 20.98 9.47 -3.93
C MET A 1 21.13 8.16 -4.66
N GLU A 2 20.84 8.15 -5.97
CA GLU A 2 21.09 7.01 -6.87
C GLU A 2 22.26 7.38 -7.78
N GLY A 3 23.45 6.87 -7.47
CA GLY A 3 24.68 7.46 -8.00
C GLY A 3 24.75 8.95 -7.65
N GLU A 4 24.85 9.81 -8.66
CA GLU A 4 24.89 11.28 -8.52
C GLU A 4 23.50 11.93 -8.51
N LYS A 5 22.41 11.16 -8.66
CA LYS A 5 21.05 11.72 -8.76
C LYS A 5 20.41 11.89 -7.39
N GLU A 6 19.83 13.06 -7.18
CA GLU A 6 18.92 13.32 -6.07
C GLU A 6 17.57 12.62 -6.33
N ILE A 7 17.07 11.90 -5.34
CA ILE A 7 15.79 11.17 -5.40
C ILE A 7 14.84 11.87 -4.43
N LYS A 8 13.60 12.16 -4.86
CA LYS A 8 12.52 12.63 -3.98
C LYS A 8 11.74 11.44 -3.42
N GLY A 9 11.25 11.56 -2.19
CA GLY A 9 10.69 10.45 -1.45
C GLY A 9 11.77 9.56 -0.80
N PRO A 10 11.46 8.29 -0.46
CA PRO A 10 10.14 7.66 -0.59
C PRO A 10 9.13 8.25 0.40
N GLU A 11 7.86 8.23 0.01
CA GLU A 11 6.75 8.48 0.94
C GLU A 11 6.58 7.31 1.92
N TYR A 12 5.83 7.52 3.02
CA TYR A 12 5.59 6.50 4.05
C TYR A 12 5.12 5.15 3.49
N GLU A 13 4.17 5.20 2.56
CA GLU A 13 3.59 4.02 1.91
C GLU A 13 4.63 3.23 1.11
N THR A 14 5.42 3.92 0.29
CA THR A 14 6.51 3.30 -0.46
C THR A 14 7.52 2.66 0.49
N ALA A 15 7.88 3.35 1.58
CA ALA A 15 8.81 2.82 2.56
C ALA A 15 8.28 1.56 3.25
N GLY A 16 6.98 1.51 3.56
CA GLY A 16 6.34 0.33 4.15
C GLY A 16 6.24 -0.85 3.19
N LEU A 17 5.75 -0.63 1.97
CA LEU A 17 5.44 -1.69 0.99
C LEU A 17 6.66 -2.23 0.23
N LEU A 18 7.69 -1.41 0.02
CA LEU A 18 8.96 -1.82 -0.61
C LEU A 18 10.08 -2.10 0.42
N GLY A 19 9.80 -1.89 1.71
CA GLY A 19 10.71 -2.17 2.81
C GLY A 19 10.27 -3.40 3.60
N PRO A 20 9.73 -3.23 4.82
CA PRO A 20 9.41 -4.33 5.72
C PRO A 20 8.40 -5.33 5.14
N ASN A 21 7.48 -4.92 4.27
CA ASN A 21 6.56 -5.84 3.57
C ASN A 21 7.30 -6.90 2.72
N LEU A 22 8.48 -6.58 2.20
CA LEU A 22 9.33 -7.50 1.43
C LEU A 22 10.51 -8.05 2.25
N LEU A 23 10.46 -7.93 3.59
CA LEU A 23 11.57 -8.22 4.50
C LEU A 23 12.87 -7.45 4.17
N ASN A 24 12.74 -6.29 3.52
CA ASN A 24 13.86 -5.43 3.17
C ASN A 24 14.10 -4.36 4.25
N ALA A 25 15.19 -4.50 5.01
CA ALA A 25 15.60 -3.51 6.01
C ALA A 25 16.49 -2.37 5.44
N SER A 26 16.82 -2.40 4.14
CA SER A 26 17.72 -1.43 3.52
C SER A 26 16.96 -0.25 2.92
N PHE A 27 17.00 0.89 3.59
CA PHE A 27 16.42 2.13 3.07
C PHE A 27 17.06 2.60 1.76
N LYS A 28 18.34 2.22 1.51
CA LYS A 28 19.00 2.46 0.21
C LYS A 28 18.31 1.69 -0.91
N ARG A 29 17.95 0.42 -0.69
CA ARG A 29 17.18 -0.38 -1.66
C ARG A 29 15.80 0.20 -1.88
N VAL A 30 15.11 0.61 -0.80
CA VAL A 30 13.80 1.29 -0.91
C VAL A 30 13.90 2.54 -1.79
N GLY A 31 14.91 3.39 -1.58
CA GLY A 31 15.13 4.59 -2.40
C GLY A 31 15.39 4.27 -3.88
N HIS A 32 16.16 3.22 -4.16
CA HIS A 32 16.41 2.74 -5.53
C HIS A 32 15.12 2.24 -6.20
N TRP A 33 14.36 1.38 -5.52
CA TRP A 33 13.11 0.81 -6.04
C TRP A 33 12.03 1.88 -6.22
N ASN A 34 11.95 2.86 -5.31
CA ASN A 34 11.12 4.06 -5.49
C ASN A 34 11.48 4.80 -6.77
N TYR A 35 12.78 5.06 -6.99
CA TYR A 35 13.24 5.74 -8.21
C TYR A 35 12.88 4.96 -9.49
N LEU A 36 12.99 3.63 -9.48
CA LEU A 36 12.56 2.80 -10.61
C LEU A 36 11.05 2.90 -10.83
N ALA A 37 10.25 2.75 -9.77
CA ALA A 37 8.80 2.85 -9.85
C ALA A 37 8.34 4.22 -10.38
N ASP A 38 8.92 5.31 -9.88
CA ASP A 38 8.66 6.68 -10.35
C ASP A 38 8.96 6.83 -11.85
N ARG A 39 10.09 6.28 -12.31
CA ARG A 39 10.51 6.40 -13.71
C ARG A 39 9.69 5.53 -14.67
N LEU A 40 9.22 4.39 -14.19
CA LEU A 40 8.44 3.43 -14.99
C LEU A 40 6.94 3.70 -14.88
N GLY A 41 6.50 4.60 -14.00
CA GLY A 41 5.10 4.94 -13.80
C GLY A 41 4.32 3.85 -13.05
N LEU A 42 4.95 3.21 -12.07
CA LEU A 42 4.35 2.15 -11.26
C LEU A 42 3.86 2.71 -9.91
N ASP A 43 2.69 2.28 -9.46
CA ASP A 43 2.23 2.52 -8.10
C ASP A 43 3.03 1.65 -7.11
N THR A 44 3.72 2.28 -6.17
CA THR A 44 4.60 1.60 -5.20
C THR A 44 3.82 0.75 -4.20
N ILE A 45 2.56 1.09 -3.91
CA ILE A 45 1.70 0.29 -3.02
C ILE A 45 1.35 -1.02 -3.71
N SER A 46 0.73 -0.94 -4.89
CA SER A 46 0.33 -2.13 -5.65
C SER A 46 1.53 -2.97 -6.08
N LEU A 47 2.66 -2.34 -6.43
CA LEU A 47 3.92 -3.03 -6.72
C LEU A 47 4.40 -3.83 -5.52
N GLY A 48 4.55 -3.20 -4.34
CA GLY A 48 5.02 -3.89 -3.14
C GLY A 48 4.04 -4.96 -2.66
N GLY A 49 2.73 -4.70 -2.66
CA GLY A 49 1.71 -5.67 -2.29
C GLY A 49 1.67 -6.88 -3.23
N THR A 50 1.85 -6.66 -4.53
CA THR A 50 1.91 -7.74 -5.52
C THR A 50 3.17 -8.58 -5.38
N LEU A 51 4.33 -7.95 -5.21
CA LEU A 51 5.60 -8.65 -4.96
C LEU A 51 5.52 -9.48 -3.68
N GLY A 52 5.04 -8.90 -2.58
CA GLY A 52 4.89 -9.61 -1.30
C GLY A 52 3.96 -10.81 -1.40
N PHE A 53 2.82 -10.66 -2.08
CA PHE A 53 1.91 -11.77 -2.32
C PHE A 53 2.52 -12.86 -3.21
N ALA A 54 3.25 -12.49 -4.26
CA ALA A 54 3.94 -13.45 -5.13
C ALA A 54 5.05 -14.22 -4.38
N MET A 55 5.79 -13.55 -3.49
CA MET A 55 6.76 -14.20 -2.61
C MET A 55 6.07 -15.20 -1.67
N GLU A 56 4.91 -14.83 -1.11
CA GLU A 56 4.11 -15.72 -0.24
C GLU A 56 3.52 -16.91 -1.01
N LEU A 57 3.09 -16.73 -2.26
CA LEU A 57 2.67 -17.85 -3.13
C LEU A 57 3.79 -18.88 -3.31
N LYS A 58 5.04 -18.43 -3.44
CA LYS A 58 6.22 -19.30 -3.55
C LYS A 58 6.47 -20.05 -2.25
N GLU A 59 6.46 -19.38 -1.10
CA GLU A 59 6.64 -20.02 0.21
C GLU A 59 5.55 -21.07 0.50
N ARG A 60 4.32 -20.82 0.04
CA ARG A 60 3.18 -21.75 0.16
C ARG A 60 3.17 -22.86 -0.89
N GLY A 61 4.12 -22.86 -1.84
CA GLY A 61 4.21 -23.87 -2.91
C GLY A 61 3.10 -23.79 -3.96
N LEU A 62 2.44 -22.63 -4.10
CA LEU A 62 1.33 -22.42 -5.04
C LEU A 62 1.80 -21.96 -6.42
N ALA A 63 2.81 -21.09 -6.49
CA ALA A 63 3.41 -20.62 -7.73
C ALA A 63 4.83 -20.07 -7.49
N ASP A 64 5.74 -20.26 -8.44
CA ASP A 64 7.04 -19.57 -8.46
C ASP A 64 7.06 -18.60 -9.64
N LEU A 65 7.07 -17.30 -9.31
CA LEU A 65 7.09 -16.20 -10.28
C LEU A 65 8.46 -15.52 -10.34
N GLY A 66 9.52 -16.22 -9.91
CA GLY A 66 10.89 -15.71 -9.97
C GLY A 66 11.16 -14.57 -8.99
N VAL A 67 10.40 -14.50 -7.89
CA VAL A 67 10.55 -13.52 -6.81
C VAL A 67 10.51 -14.22 -5.46
N ASP A 68 11.36 -13.81 -4.52
CA ASP A 68 11.38 -14.36 -3.16
C ASP A 68 11.89 -13.37 -2.11
N PHE A 69 11.64 -13.68 -0.84
CA PHE A 69 12.06 -12.86 0.30
C PHE A 69 13.57 -12.90 0.59
N VAL A 70 14.35 -13.74 -0.12
CA VAL A 70 15.76 -14.01 0.18
C VAL A 70 16.67 -13.25 -0.80
N ASP A 71 16.46 -13.42 -2.10
CA ASP A 71 17.15 -12.75 -3.19
C ASP A 71 16.44 -11.43 -3.57
N LEU A 72 16.68 -10.44 -2.73
CA LEU A 72 16.23 -9.07 -2.97
C LEU A 72 17.07 -8.33 -4.04
N ASP A 73 18.20 -8.88 -4.49
CA ASP A 73 19.04 -8.23 -5.50
C ASP A 73 18.44 -8.36 -6.92
N SER A 74 17.55 -9.34 -7.12
CA SER A 74 16.77 -9.51 -8.36
C SER A 74 15.64 -8.50 -8.55
N ILE A 75 15.17 -7.85 -7.47
CA ILE A 75 13.97 -6.99 -7.47
C ILE A 75 14.04 -5.85 -8.51
N PRO A 76 15.16 -5.11 -8.69
CA PRO A 76 15.25 -4.08 -9.74
C PRO A 76 14.88 -4.59 -11.13
N GLN A 77 15.39 -5.76 -11.53
CA GLN A 77 15.10 -6.36 -12.83
C GLN A 77 13.63 -6.79 -12.92
N ILE A 78 13.08 -7.35 -11.84
CA ILE A 78 11.67 -7.74 -11.76
C ILE A 78 10.75 -6.53 -11.92
N ILE A 79 11.09 -5.38 -11.31
CA ILE A 79 10.33 -4.13 -11.47
C ILE A 79 10.31 -3.69 -12.94
N GLU A 80 11.44 -3.75 -13.64
CA GLU A 80 11.50 -3.46 -15.08
C GLU A 80 10.68 -4.46 -15.91
N ASP A 81 10.77 -5.74 -15.57
CA ASP A 81 10.04 -6.80 -16.26
C ASP A 81 8.52 -6.71 -16.04
N ILE A 82 8.06 -6.23 -14.88
CA ILE A 82 6.67 -5.88 -14.63
C ILE A 82 6.24 -4.74 -15.54
N ALA A 83 6.99 -3.63 -15.55
CA ALA A 83 6.66 -2.46 -16.35
C ALA A 83 6.61 -2.76 -17.86
N LEU A 84 7.48 -3.67 -18.31
CA LEU A 84 7.63 -4.05 -19.72
C LEU A 84 6.96 -5.38 -20.08
N ARG A 85 6.26 -6.01 -19.12
CA ARG A 85 5.55 -7.29 -19.26
C ARG A 85 6.43 -8.39 -19.89
N ARG A 86 7.61 -8.64 -19.31
CA ARG A 86 8.57 -9.66 -19.77
C ARG A 86 8.62 -10.86 -18.82
N GLY A 87 8.63 -12.07 -19.37
CA GLY A 87 8.71 -13.30 -18.56
C GLY A 87 7.62 -13.35 -17.48
N HIS A 88 8.00 -13.64 -16.23
CA HIS A 88 7.07 -13.62 -15.10
C HIS A 88 6.52 -12.22 -14.79
N GLY A 89 7.17 -11.16 -15.26
CA GLY A 89 6.71 -9.78 -15.13
C GLY A 89 5.35 -9.52 -15.78
N ASP A 90 4.99 -10.25 -16.86
CA ASP A 90 3.67 -10.11 -17.48
C ASP A 90 2.53 -10.56 -16.54
N GLU A 91 2.79 -11.60 -15.76
CA GLU A 91 1.84 -12.12 -14.78
C GLU A 91 1.73 -11.20 -13.56
N LEU A 92 2.89 -10.80 -13.01
CA LEU A 92 3.00 -9.89 -11.89
C LEU A 92 2.35 -8.52 -12.21
N ALA A 93 2.41 -8.06 -13.45
CA ALA A 93 1.78 -6.81 -13.89
C ALA A 93 0.24 -6.79 -13.79
N ASN A 94 -0.42 -7.91 -13.46
CA ASN A 94 -1.88 -7.97 -13.29
C ASN A 94 -2.35 -7.81 -11.83
N GLY A 95 -1.42 -7.69 -10.87
CA GLY A 95 -1.71 -7.42 -9.46
C GLY A 95 -2.10 -8.66 -8.63
N SER A 96 -2.07 -8.51 -7.30
CA SER A 96 -2.28 -9.59 -6.34
C SER A 96 -3.64 -10.29 -6.50
N ALA A 97 -4.70 -9.53 -6.77
CA ALA A 97 -6.04 -10.09 -6.93
C ALA A 97 -6.18 -10.98 -8.17
N TRP A 98 -5.46 -10.66 -9.25
CA TRP A 98 -5.44 -11.51 -10.45
C TRP A 98 -4.61 -12.77 -10.19
N LEU A 99 -3.43 -12.62 -9.58
CA LEU A 99 -2.58 -13.75 -9.19
C LEU A 99 -3.34 -14.70 -8.25
N ALA A 100 -4.08 -14.17 -7.28
CA ALA A 100 -4.85 -14.95 -6.32
C ALA A 100 -5.97 -15.76 -6.98
N LYS A 101 -6.61 -15.23 -8.03
CA LYS A 101 -7.61 -15.96 -8.82
C LYS A 101 -6.98 -17.07 -9.65
N LYS A 102 -5.76 -16.86 -10.18
CA LYS A 102 -5.08 -17.83 -11.04
C LYS A 102 -4.42 -18.95 -10.25
N TYR A 103 -3.71 -18.62 -9.18
CA TYR A 103 -2.86 -19.54 -8.42
C TYR A 103 -3.44 -19.96 -7.07
N GLY A 104 -4.55 -19.35 -6.64
CA GLY A 104 -5.12 -19.51 -5.31
C GLY A 104 -4.66 -18.43 -4.33
N GLY A 105 -5.27 -18.40 -3.15
CA GLY A 105 -4.93 -17.46 -2.09
C GLY A 105 -5.81 -16.23 -1.97
N LEU A 106 -7.03 -16.26 -2.51
CA LEU A 106 -8.03 -15.21 -2.32
C LEU A 106 -8.36 -14.93 -0.84
N ASP A 107 -8.14 -15.90 0.04
CA ASP A 107 -8.36 -15.83 1.49
C ASP A 107 -7.22 -15.12 2.24
N PHE A 108 -6.02 -15.02 1.66
CA PHE A 108 -4.87 -14.36 2.29
C PHE A 108 -4.22 -13.24 1.46
N ALA A 109 -4.63 -13.04 0.20
CA ALA A 109 -4.22 -11.90 -0.62
C ALA A 109 -4.65 -10.57 0.05
N PRO A 110 -3.72 -9.69 0.47
CA PRO A 110 -4.06 -8.44 1.15
C PRO A 110 -4.62 -7.37 0.19
N GLN A 111 -5.87 -7.55 -0.24
CA GLN A 111 -6.54 -6.66 -1.18
C GLN A 111 -8.03 -6.47 -0.85
N VAL A 112 -8.60 -5.35 -1.32
CA VAL A 112 -10.05 -5.12 -1.32
C VAL A 112 -10.48 -4.58 -2.68
N LYS A 113 -11.48 -5.20 -3.30
CA LYS A 113 -12.00 -4.87 -4.65
C LYS A 113 -10.93 -4.89 -5.75
N GLY A 114 -9.88 -5.67 -5.57
CA GLY A 114 -8.79 -5.84 -6.53
C GLY A 114 -7.58 -4.93 -6.29
N MET A 115 -7.61 -4.06 -5.27
CA MET A 115 -6.53 -3.13 -4.95
C MET A 115 -5.80 -3.56 -3.67
N GLU A 116 -4.48 -3.58 -3.72
CA GLU A 116 -3.59 -3.92 -2.60
C GLU A 116 -3.81 -2.98 -1.41
N MET A 117 -3.70 -3.54 -0.19
CA MET A 117 -3.75 -2.76 1.05
C MET A 117 -2.55 -1.83 1.19
N ALA A 118 -2.80 -0.63 1.72
CA ALA A 118 -1.75 0.30 2.12
C ALA A 118 -0.95 -0.20 3.34
N ALA A 119 0.06 0.55 3.78
CA ALA A 119 1.05 0.19 4.80
C ALA A 119 0.51 0.13 6.25
N TYR A 120 -0.79 -0.10 6.41
CA TYR A 120 -1.46 -0.14 7.70
C TYR A 120 -2.25 -1.43 7.89
N ASP A 121 -1.95 -2.13 8.96
CA ASP A 121 -2.64 -3.36 9.31
C ASP A 121 -3.99 -3.06 9.99
N PRO A 122 -5.14 -3.47 9.41
CA PRO A 122 -6.45 -3.18 9.96
C PRO A 122 -6.77 -3.96 11.24
N ARG A 123 -6.00 -5.01 11.61
CA ARG A 123 -6.29 -5.87 12.79
C ARG A 123 -6.25 -5.09 14.11
N ARG A 124 -5.52 -3.97 14.15
CA ARG A 124 -5.44 -3.10 15.34
C ARG A 124 -6.18 -1.77 15.16
N SER A 125 -6.87 -1.56 14.05
CA SER A 125 -7.49 -0.29 13.67
C SER A 125 -8.84 -0.55 13.00
N VAL A 126 -9.90 -0.63 13.81
CA VAL A 126 -11.24 -1.06 13.35
C VAL A 126 -11.84 -0.07 12.35
N GLY A 127 -11.64 1.24 12.55
CA GLY A 127 -12.09 2.27 11.62
C GLY A 127 -11.37 2.20 10.28
N LEU A 128 -10.05 1.97 10.28
CA LEU A 128 -9.27 1.71 9.06
C LEU A 128 -9.79 0.48 8.31
N GLY A 129 -10.03 -0.63 9.02
CA GLY A 129 -10.59 -1.84 8.42
C GLY A 129 -11.94 -1.60 7.76
N LEU A 130 -12.84 -0.87 8.44
CA LEU A 130 -14.12 -0.44 7.85
C LEU A 130 -13.92 0.46 6.63
N GLY A 131 -12.94 1.37 6.69
CA GLY A 131 -12.55 2.24 5.58
C GLY A 131 -12.12 1.47 4.35
N TYR A 132 -11.22 0.48 4.49
CA TYR A 132 -10.83 -0.39 3.39
C TYR A 132 -12.01 -1.16 2.80
N ALA A 133 -12.87 -1.73 3.65
CA ALA A 133 -14.04 -2.50 3.21
C ALA A 133 -15.03 -1.64 2.39
N THR A 134 -15.24 -0.39 2.79
CA THR A 134 -16.28 0.49 2.24
C THR A 134 -15.78 1.48 1.19
N SER A 135 -14.48 1.72 1.08
CA SER A 135 -13.89 2.62 0.08
C SER A 135 -14.37 2.27 -1.34
N ASN A 136 -14.68 3.31 -2.12
CA ASN A 136 -15.24 3.17 -3.46
C ASN A 136 -14.25 2.56 -4.47
N ARG A 137 -12.94 2.73 -4.23
CA ARG A 137 -11.89 2.32 -5.19
C ARG A 137 -11.07 1.09 -4.78
N GLY A 138 -11.26 0.57 -3.57
CA GLY A 138 -10.52 -0.59 -3.06
C GLY A 138 -9.84 -0.31 -1.73
N ALA A 139 -8.76 -1.02 -1.39
CA ALA A 139 -8.09 -0.92 -0.09
C ALA A 139 -7.26 0.37 0.10
N CYS A 140 -7.86 1.53 -0.16
CA CYS A 140 -7.22 2.82 -0.06
C CYS A 140 -7.43 3.47 1.32
N HIS A 141 -6.34 3.84 1.99
CA HIS A 141 -6.40 4.47 3.30
C HIS A 141 -6.95 5.91 3.22
N LEU A 142 -6.68 6.66 2.15
CA LEU A 142 -7.20 8.04 2.00
C LEU A 142 -8.70 8.07 1.68
N ASN A 143 -9.12 7.50 0.54
CA ASN A 143 -10.55 7.44 0.18
C ASN A 143 -11.37 6.62 1.18
N GLY A 144 -10.75 5.67 1.89
CA GLY A 144 -11.37 4.97 3.01
C GLY A 144 -11.62 5.83 4.26
N GLY A 145 -11.35 7.13 4.21
CA GLY A 145 -11.59 8.08 5.30
C GLY A 145 -10.40 8.28 6.23
N TYR A 146 -9.21 7.81 5.86
CA TYR A 146 -7.95 8.02 6.58
C TYR A 146 -8.07 7.84 8.11
N MET A 147 -8.85 6.84 8.53
CA MET A 147 -9.21 6.63 9.93
C MET A 147 -8.01 6.38 10.84
N ILE A 148 -6.91 5.86 10.28
CA ILE A 148 -5.65 5.70 10.98
C ILE A 148 -5.11 7.02 11.57
N PHE A 149 -5.45 8.17 10.97
CA PHE A 149 -5.16 9.47 11.54
C PHE A 149 -5.84 9.64 12.91
N LEU A 150 -7.13 9.33 13.03
CA LEU A 150 -7.82 9.42 14.34
C LEU A 150 -7.44 8.27 15.28
N GLU A 151 -7.03 7.13 14.74
CA GLU A 151 -6.82 5.89 15.50
C GLU A 151 -5.40 5.73 16.06
N ALA A 152 -4.39 6.35 15.44
CA ALA A 152 -2.99 6.15 15.82
C ALA A 152 -2.08 7.38 15.68
N MET A 153 -2.28 8.24 14.67
CA MET A 153 -1.26 9.24 14.30
C MET A 153 -1.60 10.69 14.67
N GLY A 154 -2.88 11.03 14.71
CA GLY A 154 -3.38 12.39 14.84
C GLY A 154 -3.33 12.89 16.29
N PRO A 155 -3.41 14.22 16.48
CA PRO A 155 -3.33 14.83 17.80
C PRO A 155 -4.48 14.38 18.71
N MET A 156 -5.67 14.21 18.14
CA MET A 156 -6.79 13.59 18.83
C MET A 156 -6.83 12.10 18.51
N SER A 157 -6.46 11.27 19.49
CA SER A 157 -6.54 9.82 19.35
C SER A 157 -7.82 9.26 19.97
N ILE A 158 -8.47 8.37 19.23
CA ILE A 158 -9.58 7.54 19.72
C ILE A 158 -9.11 6.10 19.83
N ASN A 159 -9.68 5.33 20.76
CA ASN A 159 -9.32 3.91 20.92
C ASN A 159 -9.50 3.17 19.57
N PRO A 160 -8.43 2.60 19.01
CA PRO A 160 -8.44 2.02 17.67
C PRO A 160 -9.14 0.65 17.61
N GLN A 161 -9.33 -0.01 18.76
CA GLN A 161 -9.97 -1.32 18.86
C GLN A 161 -11.44 -1.24 19.28
N SER A 162 -11.96 -0.05 19.64
CA SER A 162 -13.36 0.12 19.99
C SER A 162 -14.19 0.41 18.74
N PRO A 163 -15.27 -0.34 18.45
CA PRO A 163 -16.17 -0.03 17.33
C PRO A 163 -17.04 1.22 17.59
N ARG A 164 -17.04 1.75 18.82
CA ARG A 164 -17.87 2.89 19.21
C ARG A 164 -17.61 4.08 18.31
N SER A 165 -18.68 4.61 17.72
CA SER A 165 -18.69 5.77 16.81
C SER A 165 -17.89 5.60 15.51
N LYS A 166 -17.22 4.47 15.27
CA LYS A 166 -16.38 4.26 14.08
C LYS A 166 -17.17 4.38 12.77
N PRO A 167 -18.37 3.80 12.61
CA PRO A 167 -19.12 3.96 11.35
C PRO A 167 -19.43 5.42 11.02
N ALA A 168 -19.88 6.20 12.00
CA ALA A 168 -20.18 7.62 11.82
C ALA A 168 -18.93 8.44 11.50
N LEU A 169 -17.82 8.17 12.18
CA LEU A 169 -16.54 8.83 11.92
C LEU A 169 -15.97 8.45 10.55
N THR A 170 -16.03 7.18 10.16
CA THR A 170 -15.61 6.74 8.83
C THR A 170 -16.41 7.43 7.74
N MET A 171 -17.75 7.50 7.85
CA MET A 171 -18.58 8.24 6.89
C MET A 171 -18.21 9.73 6.84
N MET A 172 -18.06 10.37 8.00
CA MET A 172 -17.67 11.78 8.07
C MET A 172 -16.32 12.02 7.40
N MET A 173 -15.33 11.18 7.69
CA MET A 173 -14.00 11.32 7.15
C MET A 173 -13.94 10.99 5.66
N GLN A 174 -14.69 10.00 5.18
CA GLN A 174 -14.82 9.72 3.74
C GLN A 174 -15.38 10.94 3.00
N ASN A 175 -16.47 11.54 3.50
CA ASN A 175 -17.03 12.76 2.93
C ASN A 175 -16.03 13.92 2.95
N LEU A 176 -15.28 14.08 4.04
CA LEU A 176 -14.25 15.10 4.17
C LEU A 176 -13.12 14.88 3.15
N MET A 177 -12.59 13.66 3.01
CA MET A 177 -11.52 13.34 2.08
C MET A 177 -11.93 13.61 0.63
N GLU A 178 -13.17 13.27 0.27
CA GLU A 178 -13.71 13.57 -1.06
C GLU A 178 -13.92 15.06 -1.29
N ALA A 179 -14.42 15.81 -0.29
CA ALA A 179 -14.57 17.26 -0.41
C ALA A 179 -13.22 17.95 -0.61
N ILE A 180 -12.19 17.54 0.14
CA ILE A 180 -10.82 18.02 -0.03
C ILE A 180 -10.29 17.67 -1.42
N SER A 181 -10.42 16.43 -1.86
CA SER A 181 -9.99 16.00 -3.19
C SER A 181 -10.66 16.82 -4.29
N ALA A 182 -11.97 17.08 -4.17
CA ALA A 182 -12.73 17.88 -5.13
C ALA A 182 -12.30 19.36 -5.15
N SER A 183 -11.83 19.90 -4.03
CA SER A 183 -11.31 21.26 -3.95
C SER A 183 -9.95 21.47 -4.64
N GLY A 184 -9.23 20.38 -4.97
CA GLY A 184 -7.86 20.44 -5.51
C GLY A 184 -6.79 20.82 -4.48
N VAL A 185 -7.13 20.85 -3.19
CA VAL A 185 -6.21 21.17 -2.11
C VAL A 185 -5.55 19.90 -1.56
N CYS A 186 -4.28 19.99 -1.18
CA CYS A 186 -3.58 18.87 -0.55
C CYS A 186 -4.21 18.51 0.80
N LEU A 187 -4.47 17.23 1.03
CA LEU A 187 -5.09 16.75 2.26
C LEU A 187 -4.31 17.11 3.53
N PHE A 188 -2.97 17.18 3.46
CA PHE A 188 -2.17 17.51 4.64
C PHE A 188 -2.45 18.93 5.16
N THR A 189 -2.87 19.85 4.30
CA THR A 189 -3.29 21.19 4.75
C THR A 189 -4.59 21.14 5.54
N SER A 190 -5.53 20.26 5.15
CA SER A 190 -6.78 20.06 5.87
C SER A 190 -6.56 19.44 7.26
N MET A 191 -5.50 18.65 7.43
CA MET A 191 -5.19 18.02 8.72
C MET A 191 -4.66 19.03 9.75
N ALA A 192 -4.21 20.22 9.31
CA ALA A 192 -3.75 21.29 10.20
C ALA A 192 -4.88 21.95 11.00
N VAL A 193 -6.16 21.72 10.64
CA VAL A 193 -7.31 22.29 11.36
C VAL A 193 -7.66 21.52 12.63
N PHE A 194 -7.14 20.30 12.80
CA PHE A 194 -7.35 19.53 14.01
C PHE A 194 -6.52 20.15 15.15
N PRO A 195 -7.13 20.40 16.32
CA PRO A 195 -6.41 20.97 17.45
C PRO A 195 -5.30 20.05 17.90
N ASN A 196 -4.16 20.63 18.28
CA ASN A 196 -3.10 19.91 18.98
C ASN A 196 -3.64 19.42 20.33
N ALA A 197 -3.21 18.23 20.76
CA ALA A 197 -3.47 17.71 22.11
C ALA A 197 -2.71 18.49 23.18
#